data_AF-A0A0S7YDS9-F1
#
_entry.id   AF-A0A0S7YDS9-F1
#
_cell.length_a   1.000
_cell.length_b   1.000
_cell.length_c   1.000
_cell.angle_alpha   90.00
_cell.angle_beta   90.00
_cell.angle_gamma   90.00
#
_symmetry.space_group_name_H-M   'P 1'
#
loop_
_entity.id
_entity.type
_entity.pdbx_description
1 polymer ?
#
loop_
_entity_poly.entity_id
_entity_poly.type
_entity_poly.pdbx_seq_one_letter_code
_entity_poly.pdbx_strand_id
1 'polypeptide(L)' 'MAIPGYVDYRRREFCKDIRCMIQRQLDKCDAGSEEYEQLRGICRTKCIHTTYEFHHWLIDRGYEVVRPE' A
#
# COMPACT_ATOMS: atom_id res chain seq x y z
N MET A 1 0.58 -15.59 -7.51
CA MET A 1 -0.21 -16.41 -8.44
C MET A 1 -1.64 -15.97 -8.24
N ALA A 2 -2.35 -15.57 -9.29
CA ALA A 2 -3.74 -15.15 -9.15
C ALA A 2 -4.58 -16.37 -8.74
N ILE A 3 -5.42 -16.21 -7.71
CA ILE A 3 -6.33 -17.27 -7.25
C ILE A 3 -7.60 -17.15 -8.11
N PRO A 4 -8.04 -18.20 -8.83
CA PRO A 4 -9.24 -18.13 -9.65
C PRO A 4 -10.46 -17.69 -8.84
N GLY A 5 -11.19 -16.68 -9.33
CA GLY A 5 -12.35 -16.10 -8.64
C GLY A 5 -12.03 -14.97 -7.66
N TYR A 6 -10.75 -14.66 -7.43
CA TYR A 6 -10.30 -13.59 -6.55
C TYR A 6 -9.65 -12.44 -7.34
N VAL A 7 -9.68 -11.25 -6.74
CA VAL A 7 -8.94 -10.07 -7.23
C VAL A 7 -7.74 -9.81 -6.33
N ASP A 8 -6.57 -9.62 -6.96
CA ASP A 8 -5.33 -9.34 -6.21
C ASP A 8 -5.29 -7.88 -5.77
N TYR A 9 -4.87 -7.66 -4.51
CA TYR A 9 -4.58 -6.32 -4.00
C TYR A 9 -3.46 -5.67 -4.83
N ARG A 10 -3.71 -4.47 -5.36
CA ARG A 10 -2.72 -3.76 -6.16
C ARG A 10 -1.78 -2.93 -5.29
N ARG A 11 -0.53 -2.85 -5.72
CA ARG A 11 0.51 -2.08 -5.02
C ARG A 11 0.06 -0.62 -4.80
N ARG A 12 0.14 -0.17 -3.54
CA ARG A 12 -0.27 1.16 -3.05
C ARG A 12 -1.77 1.48 -3.15
N GLU A 13 -2.64 0.50 -3.40
CA GLU A 13 -4.07 0.75 -3.55
C GLU A 13 -4.68 1.41 -2.31
N PHE A 14 -4.39 0.89 -1.12
CA PHE A 14 -4.76 1.52 0.16
C PHE A 14 -4.30 2.97 0.24
N CYS A 15 -3.00 3.21 0.07
CA CYS A 15 -2.42 4.55 0.24
C CYS A 15 -2.99 5.58 -0.74
N LYS A 16 -3.30 5.14 -1.97
CA LYS A 16 -3.91 6.02 -2.99
C LYS A 16 -5.36 6.33 -2.65
N ASP A 17 -6.10 5.33 -2.22
CA ASP A 17 -7.51 5.47 -1.85
C ASP A 17 -7.71 6.43 -0.68
N ILE A 18 -6.93 6.27 0.41
CA ILE A 18 -7.00 7.16 1.58
C ILE A 18 -6.26 8.50 1.37
N ARG A 19 -5.72 8.75 0.16
CA ARG A 19 -4.97 9.96 -0.20
C ARG A 19 -3.78 10.24 0.72
N CYS A 20 -3.04 9.20 1.09
CA CYS A 20 -1.85 9.29 1.94
C CYS A 20 -0.88 10.36 1.45
N MET A 21 -0.48 11.28 2.34
CA MET A 21 0.40 12.40 1.96
C MET A 21 1.77 11.94 1.44
N ILE A 22 2.33 10.88 2.03
CA ILE A 22 3.61 10.31 1.59
C ILE A 22 3.47 9.72 0.18
N GLN A 23 2.36 9.03 -0.12
CA GLN A 23 2.12 8.50 -1.47
C GLN A 23 2.01 9.62 -2.51
N ARG A 24 1.32 10.72 -2.16
CA ARG A 24 1.20 11.89 -3.04
C ARG A 24 2.53 12.59 -3.31
N GLN A 25 3.46 12.56 -2.36
CA GLN A 25 4.82 13.06 -2.58
C GLN A 25 5.62 12.09 -3.45
N LEU A 26 5.55 10.78 -3.15
CA LEU A 26 6.20 9.74 -3.95
C LEU A 26 5.77 9.74 -5.42
N ASP A 27 4.49 10.01 -5.71
CA ASP A 27 3.95 10.07 -7.08
C ASP A 27 4.50 11.27 -7.89
N LYS A 28 5.15 12.24 -7.24
CA LYS A 28 5.80 13.40 -7.89
C LYS A 28 7.29 13.20 -8.15
N CYS A 29 7.90 12.19 -7.53
CA CYS A 29 9.32 11.92 -7.68
C CYS A 29 9.55 10.87 -8.76
N ASP A 30 10.68 10.97 -9.47
CA ASP A 30 11.11 9.92 -10.37
C ASP A 30 11.46 8.66 -9.57
N ALA A 31 10.91 7.52 -9.99
CA ALA A 31 11.13 6.26 -9.30
C ALA A 31 12.62 5.91 -9.28
N GLY A 32 13.15 5.64 -8.09
CA GLY A 32 14.58 5.34 -7.88
C GLY A 32 15.49 6.56 -7.74
N SER A 33 14.96 7.79 -7.83
CA SER A 33 15.70 8.98 -7.42
C SER A 33 16.03 8.95 -5.92
N GLU A 34 17.03 9.73 -5.51
CA GLU A 34 17.41 9.85 -4.10
C GLU A 34 16.23 10.35 -3.24
N GLU A 35 15.52 11.38 -3.69
CA GLU A 35 14.34 11.92 -3.01
C GLU A 35 13.24 10.85 -2.88
N TYR A 36 12.98 10.09 -3.96
CA TYR A 36 12.02 8.99 -3.94
C TYR A 36 12.39 7.93 -2.89
N GLU A 37 13.65 7.50 -2.83
CA GLU A 37 14.07 6.47 -1.87
C GLU A 37 14.09 6.98 -0.43
N GLN A 38 14.42 8.25 -0.19
CA GLN A 38 14.32 8.88 1.13
C GLN A 38 12.86 8.88 1.63
N LEU A 39 11.91 9.34 0.79
CA LEU A 39 10.48 9.32 1.10
C LEU A 39 9.95 7.89 1.27
N ARG A 40 10.37 6.97 0.40
CA ARG A 40 9.97 5.57 0.45
C ARG A 40 10.48 4.89 1.71
N GLY A 41 11.60 5.34 2.27
CA GLY A 41 12.11 4.94 3.58
C GLY A 41 11.05 5.07 4.67
N ILE A 42 10.26 6.15 4.68
CA ILE A 42 9.16 6.36 5.63
C ILE A 42 8.15 5.22 5.53
N CYS A 43 7.72 4.85 4.33
CA CYS A 43 6.79 3.74 4.14
C CYS A 43 7.33 2.39 4.63
N ARG A 44 8.66 2.18 4.58
CA ARG A 44 9.29 0.89 4.91
C ARG A 44 9.56 0.72 6.39
N THR A 45 9.93 1.79 7.09
CA THR A 45 10.44 1.68 8.47
C THR A 45 9.54 2.34 9.51
N LYS A 46 8.75 3.35 9.11
CA LYS A 46 7.95 4.17 10.02
C LYS A 46 6.70 4.72 9.33
N CYS A 47 5.91 3.82 8.74
CA CYS A 47 4.69 4.20 8.06
C CYS A 47 3.81 5.03 9.01
N ILE A 48 3.20 6.10 8.51
CA ILE A 48 2.31 6.96 9.29
C ILE A 48 0.93 6.32 9.53
N HIS A 49 0.67 5.18 8.90
CA HIS A 49 -0.53 4.36 9.07
C HIS A 49 -0.19 3.07 9.78
N THR A 50 -1.14 2.61 10.57
CA THR A 50 -1.07 1.36 11.32
C THR A 50 -1.50 0.17 10.47
N THR A 51 -1.00 -1.01 10.86
CA THR A 51 -1.48 -2.27 10.34
C THR A 51 -2.98 -2.45 10.53
N TYR A 52 -3.54 -1.92 11.62
CA TYR A 52 -4.97 -1.98 11.93
C TYR A 52 -5.81 -1.22 10.88
N GLU A 53 -5.45 0.03 10.57
CA GLU A 53 -6.14 0.82 9.54
C GLU A 53 -6.14 0.11 8.18
N PHE A 54 -5.00 -0.47 7.80
CA PHE A 54 -4.90 -1.22 6.54
C PHE A 54 -5.81 -2.45 6.54
N HIS A 55 -5.83 -3.24 7.61
CA HIS A 55 -6.68 -4.43 7.68
C HIS A 55 -8.17 -4.09 7.68
N HIS A 56 -8.59 -3.06 8.40
CA HIS A 56 -9.98 -2.62 8.37
C HIS A 56 -10.38 -2.17 6.96
N TRP A 57 -9.51 -1.41 6.29
CA TRP A 57 -9.76 -1.00 4.91
C TRP A 57 -9.90 -2.18 3.93
N LEU A 58 -9.14 -3.25 4.13
CA LEU A 58 -9.27 -4.49 3.34
C LEU A 58 -10.64 -5.14 3.55
N ILE A 59 -11.05 -5.29 4.82
CA ILE A 59 -12.35 -5.88 5.21
C ILE A 59 -13.50 -5.07 4.61
N ASP A 60 -13.45 -3.74 4.73
CA ASP A 60 -14.49 -2.83 4.21
C ASP A 60 -14.65 -2.92 2.68
N ARG A 61 -13.61 -3.39 1.97
CA ARG A 61 -13.60 -3.59 0.51
C ARG A 61 -13.84 -5.04 0.08
N GLY A 62 -14.10 -5.93 1.03
CA GLY A 62 -14.35 -7.35 0.76
C GLY A 62 -13.09 -8.12 0.34
N TYR A 63 -11.89 -7.64 0.67
CA TYR A 63 -10.66 -8.42 0.49
C TYR A 63 -10.56 -9.52 1.56
N GLU A 64 -10.10 -10.69 1.14
CA GLU A 64 -9.79 -11.82 2.02
C GLU A 64 -8.28 -12.06 2.08
N VAL A 65 -7.75 -12.37 3.27
CA VAL A 65 -6.36 -12.77 3.45
C VAL A 65 -6.25 -14.28 3.24
N VAL A 66 -5.63 -14.69 2.13
CA VAL A 66 -5.43 -16.11 1.81
C VAL A 66 -3.99 -16.52 2.15
N ARG A 67 -3.83 -17.57 2.95
CA ARG A 67 -2.53 -18.19 3.24
C ARG A 67 -2.39 -19.47 2.40
N PRO A 68 -1.48 -19.53 1.42
CA PRO A 68 -1.21 -20.78 0.71
C PRO A 68 -0.53 -21.82 1.63
N GLU A 69 -0.51 -23.09 1.20
CA GLU A 69 0.25 -24.17 1.84
C GLU A 69 1.76 -24.06 1.58
#